data_AF-A0A6P1EFH9-F1
#
_entry.id   AF-A0A6P1EFH9-F1
#
_cell.length_a   1.000
_cell.length_b   1.000
_cell.length_c   1.000
_cell.angle_alpha   90.00
_cell.angle_beta   90.00
_cell.angle_gamma   90.00
#
_symmetry.space_group_name_H-M   'P 1'
#
loop_
_entity.id
_entity.type
_entity.pdbx_description
1 polymer ?
#
loop_
_entity_poly.entity_id
_entity_poly.type
_entity_poly.pdbx_seq_one_letter_code
_entity_poly.pdbx_strand_id
1 'polypeptide(L)'
;MNYAEWIREQYVRSVKIERIAEGALEGPVMCAGSPDTLAPLLQAVSQLLAVPVADVRIVGSARFGFSLRDGTPFDPSFSDLDLAIVNAGLFQRCAVDPQAPSDAPRYPERDFPAEERLAVRRAFDRISLSVAGRFAYVSVAVFPNQAALVRAQAVRIRKFLGIAVHDRAATPTGASAAHIIAAGTDFQHIVDAGLPQYILPVSASTPSNASPWLTDTAGFQRAFGDSALRNQLLAALMRAFADLAQVVDVQCCLVGGSFVDVANTAPNDLDIVVFYQARAEVRIEPGRALQRLTRKFLLEHIDMRFVPCDAGPWLLVKLASYFTMLYQSRRSGTKDRSHGLVLLVPGPGQG
;
A
#
# COMPACT_ATOMS: atom_id res chain seq x y z
N MET A 1 8.25 6.67 -29.06
CA MET A 1 6.91 7.28 -29.26
C MET A 1 6.55 8.02 -27.98
N ASN A 2 6.21 9.31 -28.03
CA ASN A 2 5.70 10.04 -26.88
C ASN A 2 4.17 9.92 -26.87
N TYR A 3 3.62 9.06 -26.01
CA TYR A 3 2.18 8.84 -25.96
C TYR A 3 1.38 10.09 -25.56
N ALA A 4 1.93 10.97 -24.72
CA ALA A 4 1.19 12.16 -24.28
C ALA A 4 0.96 13.13 -25.44
N GLU A 5 2.00 13.36 -26.25
CA GLU A 5 1.91 14.16 -27.47
C GLU A 5 1.03 13.47 -28.51
N TRP A 6 1.29 12.19 -28.77
CA TRP A 6 0.52 11.42 -29.76
C TRP A 6 -0.97 11.40 -29.45
N ILE A 7 -1.38 11.15 -28.20
CA ILE A 7 -2.80 11.16 -27.79
C ILE A 7 -3.44 12.53 -28.08
N ARG A 8 -2.75 13.62 -27.72
CA ARG A 8 -3.27 14.98 -27.95
C ARG A 8 -3.36 15.30 -29.45
N GLU A 9 -2.37 14.92 -30.24
CA GLU A 9 -2.39 15.09 -31.70
C GLU A 9 -3.55 14.33 -32.35
N GLN A 10 -3.76 13.06 -31.98
CA GLN A 10 -4.88 12.28 -32.51
C GLN A 10 -6.23 12.90 -32.10
N TYR A 11 -6.33 13.41 -30.87
CA TYR A 11 -7.53 14.10 -30.41
C TYR A 11 -7.80 15.39 -31.18
N VAL A 12 -6.78 16.22 -31.43
CA VAL A 12 -6.88 17.44 -32.26
C VAL A 12 -7.33 17.10 -33.69
N ARG A 13 -6.90 15.95 -34.22
CA ARG A 13 -7.36 15.42 -35.51
C ARG A 13 -8.77 14.83 -35.47
N SER A 14 -9.50 14.98 -34.36
CA SER A 14 -10.86 14.47 -34.17
C SER A 14 -10.98 12.95 -34.32
N VAL A 15 -9.90 12.20 -34.07
CA VAL A 15 -9.95 10.74 -34.02
C VAL A 15 -10.80 10.33 -32.81
N LYS A 16 -11.72 9.38 -33.01
CA LYS A 16 -12.56 8.84 -31.93
C LYS A 16 -11.68 8.29 -30.80
N ILE A 17 -12.00 8.61 -29.54
CA ILE A 17 -11.17 8.22 -28.38
C ILE A 17 -10.95 6.70 -28.31
N GLU A 18 -11.93 5.89 -28.68
CA GLU A 18 -11.82 4.44 -28.77
C GLU A 18 -10.72 4.00 -29.76
N ARG A 19 -10.57 4.70 -30.90
CA ARG A 19 -9.50 4.44 -31.86
C ARG A 19 -8.13 4.87 -31.32
N ILE A 20 -8.08 5.98 -30.57
CA ILE A 20 -6.86 6.39 -29.86
C ILE A 20 -6.47 5.33 -28.82
N ALA A 21 -7.44 4.79 -28.09
CA ALA A 21 -7.23 3.73 -27.10
C ALA A 21 -6.75 2.41 -27.74
N GLU A 22 -7.32 2.01 -28.89
CA GLU A 22 -6.85 0.87 -29.68
C GLU A 22 -5.39 1.05 -30.10
N GLY A 23 -5.05 2.16 -30.76
CA GLY A 23 -3.69 2.44 -31.20
C GLY A 23 -2.69 2.50 -30.04
N ALA A 24 -3.10 3.03 -28.89
CA ALA A 24 -2.30 3.01 -27.66
C ALA A 24 -2.02 1.61 -27.12
N LEU A 25 -2.98 0.69 -27.23
CA LEU A 25 -2.84 -0.70 -26.79
C LEU A 25 -2.01 -1.56 -27.76
N GLU A 26 -1.87 -1.13 -29.01
CA GLU A 26 -1.03 -1.79 -30.03
C GLU A 26 0.39 -1.23 -30.07
N GLY A 27 0.59 0.02 -29.67
CA GLY A 27 1.90 0.66 -29.64
C GLY A 27 2.87 0.05 -28.61
N PRO A 28 4.14 0.48 -28.60
CA PRO A 28 5.17 -0.06 -27.72
C PRO A 28 4.90 0.20 -26.24
N VAL A 29 5.47 -0.63 -25.35
CA VAL A 29 5.46 -0.42 -23.91
C VAL A 29 6.69 0.43 -23.54
N MET A 30 6.50 1.60 -22.91
CA MET A 30 7.58 2.56 -22.70
C MET A 30 8.52 2.23 -21.53
N CYS A 31 8.01 1.67 -20.43
CA CYS A 31 8.77 1.57 -19.16
C CYS A 31 8.88 0.13 -18.62
N ALA A 32 8.81 -0.87 -19.49
CA ALA A 32 8.94 -2.28 -19.12
C ALA A 32 10.40 -2.78 -18.96
N GLY A 33 11.41 -1.99 -19.36
CA GLY A 33 12.76 -2.51 -19.62
C GLY A 33 12.81 -3.32 -20.93
N SER A 34 13.89 -4.09 -21.18
CA SER A 34 13.88 -5.08 -22.28
C SER A 34 12.71 -6.05 -22.06
N PRO A 35 11.95 -6.44 -23.09
CA PRO A 35 10.87 -7.44 -23.00
C PRO A 35 11.28 -8.70 -22.22
N ASP A 36 12.55 -9.10 -22.34
CA ASP A 36 13.15 -10.25 -21.66
C ASP A 36 13.09 -10.14 -20.13
N THR A 37 13.09 -8.91 -19.60
CA THR A 37 13.10 -8.68 -18.15
C THR A 37 11.74 -8.85 -17.49
N LEU A 38 10.64 -8.85 -18.26
CA LEU A 38 9.29 -9.09 -17.74
C LEU A 38 8.69 -10.42 -18.20
N ALA A 39 9.31 -11.10 -19.16
CA ALA A 39 8.84 -12.40 -19.64
C ALA A 39 8.61 -13.42 -18.51
N PRO A 40 9.49 -13.57 -17.49
CA PRO A 40 9.23 -14.49 -16.37
C PRO A 40 7.99 -14.10 -15.56
N LEU A 41 7.75 -12.81 -15.35
CA LEU A 41 6.58 -12.30 -14.62
C LEU A 41 5.29 -12.55 -15.42
N LEU A 42 5.28 -12.26 -16.72
CA LEU A 42 4.12 -12.50 -17.58
C LEU A 42 3.81 -14.00 -17.67
N GLN A 43 4.85 -14.84 -17.72
CA GLN A 43 4.73 -16.29 -17.70
C GLN A 43 4.15 -16.80 -16.37
N ALA A 44 4.59 -16.25 -15.23
CA ALA A 44 4.06 -16.61 -13.92
C ALA A 44 2.57 -16.25 -13.78
N VAL A 45 2.16 -15.07 -14.26
CA VAL A 45 0.74 -14.65 -14.27
C VAL A 45 -0.09 -15.53 -15.21
N SER A 46 0.45 -15.84 -16.39
CA SER A 46 -0.16 -16.75 -17.38
C SER A 46 -0.42 -18.14 -16.78
N GLN A 47 0.57 -18.72 -16.10
CA GLN A 47 0.46 -20.01 -15.44
C GLN A 47 -0.52 -19.98 -14.27
N LEU A 48 -0.44 -18.94 -13.42
CA LEU A 48 -1.33 -18.78 -12.26
C LEU A 48 -2.80 -18.73 -12.66
N LEU A 49 -3.12 -18.00 -13.73
CA LEU A 49 -4.49 -17.79 -14.17
C LEU A 49 -4.94 -18.75 -15.28
N ALA A 50 -4.07 -19.69 -15.68
CA ALA A 50 -4.30 -20.66 -16.74
C ALA A 50 -4.76 -20.01 -18.07
N VAL A 51 -4.10 -18.94 -18.48
CA VAL A 51 -4.34 -18.26 -19.76
C VAL A 51 -3.08 -18.24 -20.62
N PRO A 52 -3.18 -18.21 -21.96
CA PRO A 52 -2.04 -17.97 -22.83
C PRO A 52 -1.28 -16.70 -22.44
N VAL A 53 0.05 -16.75 -22.46
CA VAL A 53 0.88 -15.56 -22.15
C VAL A 53 0.61 -14.39 -23.11
N ALA A 54 0.22 -14.67 -24.35
CA ALA A 54 -0.19 -13.67 -25.33
C ALA A 54 -1.44 -12.88 -24.93
N ASP A 55 -2.26 -13.42 -24.02
CA ASP A 55 -3.45 -12.73 -23.49
C ASP A 55 -3.08 -11.74 -22.37
N VAL A 56 -1.88 -11.84 -21.80
CA VAL A 56 -1.40 -10.98 -20.71
C VAL A 56 -0.72 -9.74 -21.30
N ARG A 57 -1.37 -8.58 -21.14
CA ARG A 57 -0.92 -7.31 -21.72
C ARG A 57 -0.54 -6.32 -20.63
N ILE A 58 0.63 -5.69 -20.75
CA ILE A 58 1.01 -4.57 -19.89
C ILE A 58 0.15 -3.35 -20.26
N VAL A 59 -0.54 -2.75 -19.30
CA VAL A 59 -1.37 -1.57 -19.49
C VAL A 59 -1.02 -0.51 -18.46
N GLY A 60 -1.80 0.57 -18.39
CA GLY A 60 -1.61 1.60 -17.37
C GLY A 60 -0.29 2.34 -17.54
N SER A 61 0.22 2.89 -16.43
CA SER A 61 1.29 3.88 -16.45
C SER A 61 2.60 3.35 -17.01
N ALA A 62 2.91 2.07 -16.77
CA ALA A 62 4.11 1.41 -17.31
C ALA A 62 4.10 1.34 -18.86
N ARG A 63 2.90 1.27 -19.47
CA ARG A 63 2.76 1.32 -20.93
C ARG A 63 3.04 2.71 -21.47
N PHE A 64 2.45 3.73 -20.86
CA PHE A 64 2.50 5.10 -21.37
C PHE A 64 3.80 5.85 -21.00
N GLY A 65 4.47 5.42 -19.93
CA GLY A 65 5.52 6.19 -19.27
C GLY A 65 5.00 7.34 -18.42
N PHE A 66 3.68 7.44 -18.24
CA PHE A 66 3.02 8.41 -17.37
C PHE A 66 1.61 7.94 -16.98
N SER A 67 1.04 8.56 -15.96
CA SER A 67 -0.32 8.27 -15.49
C SER A 67 -1.37 8.99 -16.34
N LEU A 68 -2.31 8.26 -16.94
CA LEU A 68 -3.46 8.84 -17.63
C LEU A 68 -4.48 9.50 -16.69
N ARG A 69 -4.31 9.38 -15.36
CA ARG A 69 -5.22 10.03 -14.42
C ARG A 69 -4.94 11.53 -14.30
N ASP A 70 -3.67 11.92 -14.41
CA ASP A 70 -3.15 13.23 -13.96
C ASP A 70 -1.87 13.67 -14.68
N GLY A 71 -1.32 12.86 -15.57
CA GLY A 71 -0.14 13.20 -16.37
C GLY A 71 1.19 13.03 -15.65
N THR A 72 1.23 12.53 -14.40
CA THR A 72 2.50 12.38 -13.68
C THR A 72 3.41 11.37 -14.36
N PRO A 73 4.73 11.63 -14.48
CA PRO A 73 5.68 10.66 -15.01
C PRO A 73 5.60 9.32 -14.27
N PHE A 74 5.85 8.23 -14.99
CA PHE A 74 5.92 6.91 -14.40
C PHE A 74 7.27 6.73 -13.71
N ASP A 75 7.23 6.40 -12.43
CA ASP A 75 8.40 5.95 -11.68
C ASP A 75 8.17 4.50 -11.22
N PRO A 76 8.93 3.51 -11.73
CA PRO A 76 8.79 2.11 -11.36
C PRO A 76 8.85 1.89 -9.83
N SER A 77 9.76 2.57 -9.12
CA SER A 77 9.95 2.40 -7.67
C SER A 77 8.71 2.76 -6.85
N PHE A 78 7.85 3.61 -7.41
CA PHE A 78 6.65 4.12 -6.76
C PHE A 78 5.42 3.92 -7.63
N SER A 79 5.36 2.92 -8.51
CA SER A 79 4.19 2.67 -9.36
C SER A 79 3.85 1.20 -9.45
N ASP A 80 2.56 0.89 -9.53
CA ASP A 80 2.09 -0.46 -9.79
C ASP A 80 2.36 -0.83 -11.26
N LEU A 81 2.59 -2.11 -11.51
CA LEU A 81 2.54 -2.72 -12.83
C LEU A 81 1.11 -3.22 -13.08
N ASP A 82 0.38 -2.52 -13.94
CA ASP A 82 -0.97 -2.91 -14.31
C ASP A 82 -0.95 -3.86 -15.50
N LEU A 83 -1.59 -5.02 -15.37
CA LEU A 83 -1.78 -6.00 -16.43
C LEU A 83 -3.27 -6.12 -16.79
N ALA A 84 -3.54 -6.34 -18.06
CA ALA A 84 -4.87 -6.66 -18.58
C ALA A 84 -4.85 -8.06 -19.21
N ILE A 85 -5.90 -8.84 -18.95
CA ILE A 85 -6.14 -10.13 -19.61
C ILE A 85 -7.48 -10.07 -20.33
N VAL A 86 -7.49 -10.43 -21.61
CA VAL A 86 -8.71 -10.51 -22.41
C VAL A 86 -9.10 -11.98 -22.56
N ASN A 87 -9.98 -12.48 -21.68
CA ASN A 87 -10.38 -13.87 -21.68
C ASN A 87 -11.79 -14.03 -21.10
N ALA A 88 -12.76 -14.42 -21.95
CA ALA A 88 -14.17 -14.51 -21.56
C ALA A 88 -14.42 -15.58 -20.48
N GLY A 89 -13.73 -16.73 -20.54
CA GLY A 89 -13.87 -17.80 -19.55
C GLY A 89 -13.34 -17.40 -18.18
N LEU A 90 -12.15 -16.80 -18.14
CA LEU A 90 -11.58 -16.24 -16.90
C LEU A 90 -12.45 -15.12 -16.34
N PHE A 91 -12.99 -14.27 -17.22
CA PHE A 91 -13.91 -13.21 -16.83
C PHE A 91 -15.16 -13.77 -16.15
N GLN A 92 -15.79 -14.80 -16.73
CA GLN A 92 -16.97 -15.47 -16.17
C GLN A 92 -16.69 -16.16 -14.83
N ARG A 93 -15.48 -16.70 -14.64
CA ARG A 93 -15.05 -17.30 -13.36
C ARG A 93 -14.95 -16.29 -12.22
N CYS A 94 -14.64 -15.03 -12.51
CA CYS A 94 -14.70 -13.97 -11.51
C CYS A 94 -16.18 -13.75 -11.12
N ALA A 95 -16.49 -13.88 -9.85
CA ALA A 95 -17.79 -13.63 -9.22
C ALA A 95 -18.38 -12.31 -9.70
N VAL A 96 -19.67 -12.37 -9.99
CA VAL A 96 -20.45 -11.26 -10.51
C VAL A 96 -21.04 -10.53 -9.31
N ASP A 97 -20.63 -9.28 -9.08
CA ASP A 97 -21.56 -8.34 -8.45
C ASP A 97 -22.73 -8.17 -9.43
N PRO A 98 -23.96 -8.59 -9.08
CA PRO A 98 -25.11 -8.53 -9.99
C PRO A 98 -25.41 -7.11 -10.47
N GLN A 99 -24.93 -6.09 -9.76
CA GLN A 99 -25.11 -4.68 -10.07
C GLN A 99 -23.97 -4.10 -10.94
N ALA A 100 -22.87 -4.83 -11.13
CA ALA A 100 -21.76 -4.33 -11.93
C ALA A 100 -22.08 -4.41 -13.44
N PRO A 101 -21.65 -3.42 -14.24
CA PRO A 101 -21.76 -3.49 -15.70
C PRO A 101 -21.15 -4.79 -16.24
N SER A 102 -21.79 -5.38 -17.25
CA SER A 102 -21.38 -6.66 -17.84
C SER A 102 -19.96 -6.65 -18.44
N ASP A 103 -19.41 -5.47 -18.70
CA ASP A 103 -18.07 -5.25 -19.27
C ASP A 103 -17.09 -4.54 -18.32
N ALA A 104 -17.47 -4.33 -17.06
CA ALA A 104 -16.59 -3.75 -16.06
C ALA A 104 -15.39 -4.69 -15.78
N PRO A 105 -14.17 -4.15 -15.56
CA PRO A 105 -13.01 -4.97 -15.25
C PRO A 105 -13.22 -5.77 -13.97
N ARG A 106 -12.82 -7.04 -14.00
CA ARG A 106 -12.83 -7.94 -12.84
C ARG A 106 -11.40 -8.22 -12.37
N TYR A 107 -11.22 -8.40 -11.07
CA TYR A 107 -9.92 -8.54 -10.43
C TYR A 107 -9.84 -9.89 -9.74
N PRO A 108 -9.06 -10.87 -10.24
CA PRO A 108 -9.03 -12.23 -9.69
C PRO A 108 -8.84 -12.29 -8.16
N GLU A 109 -7.99 -11.43 -7.62
CA GLU A 109 -7.67 -11.37 -6.18
C GLU A 109 -8.84 -10.94 -5.29
N ARG A 110 -9.85 -10.30 -5.88
CA ARG A 110 -11.06 -9.84 -5.19
C ARG A 110 -12.28 -10.65 -5.61
N ASP A 111 -12.37 -10.93 -6.90
CA ASP A 111 -13.58 -11.37 -7.57
C ASP A 111 -13.58 -12.89 -7.77
N PHE A 112 -12.49 -13.65 -7.62
CA PHE A 112 -12.58 -15.11 -7.67
C PHE A 112 -13.47 -15.69 -6.56
N PRO A 113 -14.00 -16.92 -6.74
CA PRO A 113 -14.66 -17.68 -5.68
C PRO A 113 -13.80 -17.73 -4.41
N ALA A 114 -14.45 -17.71 -3.23
CA ALA A 114 -13.75 -17.57 -1.96
C ALA A 114 -12.66 -18.65 -1.73
N GLU A 115 -12.91 -19.87 -2.19
CA GLU A 115 -11.99 -21.02 -2.07
C GLU A 115 -10.69 -20.82 -2.86
N GLU A 116 -10.75 -20.18 -4.04
CA GLU A 116 -9.59 -19.92 -4.90
C GLU A 116 -8.91 -18.58 -4.58
N ARG A 117 -9.69 -17.59 -4.13
CA ARG A 117 -9.26 -16.20 -3.97
C ARG A 117 -8.03 -16.05 -3.07
N LEU A 118 -8.01 -16.75 -1.94
CA LEU A 118 -6.90 -16.65 -0.99
C LEU A 118 -5.59 -17.20 -1.58
N ALA A 119 -5.66 -18.32 -2.32
CA ALA A 119 -4.51 -18.91 -2.99
C ALA A 119 -3.98 -18.00 -4.11
N VAL A 120 -4.88 -17.41 -4.89
CA VAL A 120 -4.55 -16.47 -5.96
C VAL A 120 -3.90 -15.20 -5.40
N ARG A 121 -4.47 -14.61 -4.35
CA ARG A 121 -3.88 -13.44 -3.68
C ARG A 121 -2.47 -13.72 -3.18
N ARG A 122 -2.26 -14.84 -2.47
CA ARG A 122 -0.92 -15.26 -2.02
C ARG A 122 0.06 -15.48 -3.17
N ALA A 123 -0.42 -15.95 -4.32
CA ALA A 123 0.42 -16.10 -5.50
C ALA A 123 0.79 -14.75 -6.12
N PHE A 124 -0.14 -13.80 -6.19
CA PHE A 124 0.13 -12.43 -6.64
C PHE A 124 1.06 -11.67 -5.70
N ASP A 125 0.94 -11.87 -4.40
CA ASP A 125 1.88 -11.31 -3.42
C ASP A 125 3.31 -11.82 -3.70
N ARG A 126 3.48 -13.13 -3.95
CA ARG A 126 4.78 -13.71 -4.32
C ARG A 126 5.31 -13.18 -5.66
N ILE A 127 4.44 -13.05 -6.67
CA ILE A 127 4.81 -12.46 -7.96
C ILE A 127 5.26 -11.00 -7.77
N SER A 128 4.52 -10.22 -6.98
CA SER A 128 4.85 -8.82 -6.69
C SER A 128 6.18 -8.70 -5.96
N LEU A 129 6.43 -9.55 -4.97
CA LEU A 129 7.71 -9.61 -4.25
C LEU A 129 8.90 -9.91 -5.18
N SER A 130 8.71 -10.75 -6.21
CA SER A 130 9.77 -11.04 -7.20
C SER A 130 10.24 -9.82 -8.01
N VAL A 131 9.44 -8.75 -8.02
CA VAL A 131 9.72 -7.49 -8.74
C VAL A 131 9.62 -6.27 -7.83
N ALA A 132 9.68 -6.43 -6.51
CA ALA A 132 9.52 -5.35 -5.52
C ALA A 132 10.60 -4.25 -5.61
N GLY A 133 11.74 -4.54 -6.23
CA GLY A 133 12.76 -3.53 -6.56
C GLY A 133 12.44 -2.69 -7.80
N ARG A 134 11.36 -3.01 -8.52
CA ARG A 134 10.98 -2.38 -9.79
C ARG A 134 9.54 -1.88 -9.84
N PHE A 135 8.63 -2.46 -9.07
CA PHE A 135 7.23 -2.03 -9.02
C PHE A 135 6.72 -2.11 -7.59
N ALA A 136 5.80 -1.21 -7.24
CA ALA A 136 5.17 -1.22 -5.93
C ALA A 136 4.27 -2.47 -5.74
N TYR A 137 3.58 -2.88 -6.81
CA TYR A 137 2.68 -4.03 -6.82
C TYR A 137 2.39 -4.48 -8.26
N VAL A 138 2.01 -5.75 -8.47
CA VAL A 138 1.54 -6.27 -9.77
C VAL A 138 0.05 -6.50 -9.71
N SER A 139 -0.73 -5.72 -10.48
CA SER A 139 -2.19 -5.81 -10.51
C SER A 139 -2.68 -6.45 -11.81
N VAL A 140 -3.76 -7.23 -11.75
CA VAL A 140 -4.37 -7.84 -12.95
C VAL A 140 -5.86 -7.50 -13.03
N ALA A 141 -6.26 -6.92 -14.16
CA ALA A 141 -7.65 -6.74 -14.54
C ALA A 141 -8.02 -7.68 -15.70
N VAL A 142 -9.15 -8.37 -15.59
CA VAL A 142 -9.68 -9.28 -16.59
C VAL A 142 -10.86 -8.64 -17.30
N PHE A 143 -10.89 -8.77 -18.62
CA PHE A 143 -11.92 -8.24 -19.51
C PHE A 143 -12.56 -9.37 -20.33
N PRO A 144 -13.86 -9.27 -20.65
CA PRO A 144 -14.56 -10.31 -21.40
C PRO A 144 -14.14 -10.35 -22.88
N ASN A 145 -13.74 -9.21 -23.44
CA ASN A 145 -13.33 -9.07 -24.83
C ASN A 145 -12.49 -7.80 -25.04
N GLN A 146 -11.89 -7.70 -26.23
CA GLN A 146 -11.03 -6.58 -26.60
C GLN A 146 -11.77 -5.23 -26.55
N ALA A 147 -13.04 -5.19 -26.95
CA ALA A 147 -13.83 -3.97 -26.97
C ALA A 147 -14.06 -3.40 -25.56
N ALA A 148 -14.23 -4.25 -24.55
CA ALA A 148 -14.34 -3.83 -23.15
C ALA A 148 -13.04 -3.20 -22.64
N LEU A 149 -11.89 -3.82 -22.94
CA LEU A 149 -10.58 -3.26 -22.60
C LEU A 149 -10.37 -1.88 -23.27
N VAL A 150 -10.72 -1.77 -24.55
CA VAL A 150 -10.64 -0.51 -25.31
C VAL A 150 -11.53 0.57 -24.68
N ARG A 151 -12.77 0.25 -24.31
CA ARG A 151 -13.67 1.21 -23.63
C ARG A 151 -13.11 1.67 -22.29
N ALA A 152 -12.62 0.76 -21.46
CA ALA A 152 -12.01 1.10 -20.18
C ALA A 152 -10.79 2.02 -20.35
N GLN A 153 -9.97 1.75 -21.37
CA GLN A 153 -8.83 2.57 -21.72
C GLN A 153 -9.24 3.95 -22.27
N ALA A 154 -10.29 4.00 -23.10
CA ALA A 154 -10.87 5.23 -23.63
C ALA A 154 -11.38 6.15 -22.51
N VAL A 155 -12.02 5.60 -21.47
CA VAL A 155 -12.45 6.37 -20.28
C VAL A 155 -11.25 7.05 -19.59
N ARG A 156 -10.12 6.34 -19.46
CA ARG A 156 -8.89 6.90 -18.86
C ARG A 156 -8.29 8.00 -19.74
N ILE A 157 -8.28 7.82 -21.07
CA ILE A 157 -7.82 8.84 -22.01
C ILE A 157 -8.72 10.08 -21.99
N ARG A 158 -10.04 9.92 -21.91
CA ARG A 158 -10.98 11.05 -21.73
C ARG A 158 -10.61 11.87 -20.50
N LYS A 159 -10.37 11.20 -19.38
CA LYS A 159 -9.96 11.86 -18.13
C LYS A 159 -8.63 12.59 -18.29
N PHE A 160 -7.64 11.97 -18.92
CA PHE A 160 -6.35 12.61 -19.23
C PHE A 160 -6.52 13.89 -20.06
N LEU A 161 -7.43 13.86 -21.04
CA LEU A 161 -7.76 15.01 -21.89
C LEU A 161 -8.66 16.06 -21.19
N GLY A 162 -9.04 15.86 -19.93
CA GLY A 162 -9.88 16.79 -19.18
C GLY A 162 -11.37 16.74 -19.54
N ILE A 163 -11.84 15.64 -20.15
CA ILE A 163 -13.25 15.47 -20.54
C ILE A 163 -14.02 14.90 -19.34
N ALA A 164 -14.80 15.75 -18.67
CA ALA A 164 -15.49 15.39 -17.43
C ALA A 164 -16.67 14.41 -17.62
N VAL A 165 -16.81 13.47 -16.69
CA VAL A 165 -18.03 12.66 -16.44
C VAL A 165 -18.36 12.82 -14.94
N HIS A 166 -19.60 13.22 -14.62
CA HIS A 166 -20.05 13.51 -13.24
C HIS A 166 -20.37 12.24 -12.44
N ASP A 167 -19.86 12.15 -11.19
CA ASP A 167 -20.58 11.82 -9.93
C ASP A 167 -19.57 11.57 -8.78
N ARG A 168 -19.55 12.40 -7.72
CA ARG A 168 -20.28 12.39 -6.42
C ARG A 168 -19.76 11.36 -5.40
N ALA A 169 -19.19 11.88 -4.30
CA ALA A 169 -18.63 11.17 -3.16
C ALA A 169 -19.54 11.25 -1.93
N ALA A 170 -19.46 10.28 -1.02
CA ALA A 170 -20.16 10.25 0.27
C ALA A 170 -19.18 10.02 1.44
N THR A 171 -19.50 10.64 2.58
CA THR A 171 -18.71 10.71 3.84
C THR A 171 -19.35 9.82 4.92
N PRO A 172 -18.60 9.28 5.92
CA PRO A 172 -19.15 8.42 6.97
C PRO A 172 -19.34 9.11 8.33
N THR A 173 -20.30 8.62 9.12
CA THR A 173 -20.66 9.00 10.50
C THR A 173 -20.26 7.92 11.50
N GLY A 174 -19.88 8.31 12.72
CA GLY A 174 -19.39 7.43 13.80
C GLY A 174 -20.19 7.45 15.11
N ALA A 175 -19.62 6.77 16.14
CA ALA A 175 -19.88 6.77 17.60
C ALA A 175 -19.69 5.32 18.14
N SER A 176 -19.51 4.97 19.42
CA SER A 176 -18.97 5.50 20.68
C SER A 176 -18.96 4.31 21.68
N ALA A 177 -18.16 4.34 22.75
CA ALA A 177 -17.82 3.21 23.63
C ALA A 177 -18.47 3.24 25.03
N ALA A 178 -18.36 2.12 25.79
CA ALA A 178 -18.58 2.04 27.24
C ALA A 178 -17.62 1.05 27.96
N HIS A 179 -17.28 1.39 29.21
CA HIS A 179 -16.27 0.85 30.17
C HIS A 179 -16.71 -0.39 30.96
N ILE A 180 -15.76 -1.22 31.51
CA ILE A 180 -15.67 -1.81 32.90
C ILE A 180 -14.20 -2.26 33.23
N ILE A 181 -13.91 -2.41 34.55
CA ILE A 181 -12.68 -2.39 35.38
C ILE A 181 -11.97 -3.76 35.66
N ALA A 182 -10.62 -3.67 35.80
CA ALA A 182 -9.52 -4.40 36.49
C ALA A 182 -9.60 -5.84 37.09
N ALA A 183 -8.51 -6.64 36.93
CA ALA A 183 -7.43 -6.84 37.93
C ALA A 183 -6.46 -8.03 37.63
N GLY A 184 -5.14 -7.84 37.88
CA GLY A 184 -4.24 -8.89 38.45
C GLY A 184 -3.00 -9.42 37.69
N THR A 185 -1.80 -8.89 38.04
CA THR A 185 -0.43 -9.51 38.21
C THR A 185 0.26 -10.28 37.05
N ASP A 186 1.60 -10.33 36.82
CA ASP A 186 2.88 -9.97 37.46
C ASP A 186 3.96 -9.75 36.35
N PHE A 187 4.95 -8.85 36.50
CA PHE A 187 6.02 -8.66 35.49
C PHE A 187 7.37 -8.19 36.06
N GLN A 188 8.25 -9.14 36.42
CA GLN A 188 9.59 -8.87 36.94
C GLN A 188 10.72 -9.01 35.89
N HIS A 189 10.43 -9.48 34.67
CA HIS A 189 11.47 -9.68 33.63
C HIS A 189 11.60 -8.53 32.61
N ILE A 190 10.65 -7.58 32.58
CA ILE A 190 10.67 -6.43 31.65
C ILE A 190 11.63 -5.33 32.11
N VAL A 191 11.87 -5.23 33.42
CA VAL A 191 12.75 -4.22 34.03
C VAL A 191 14.19 -4.38 33.55
N ASP A 192 14.61 -5.61 33.23
CA ASP A 192 15.97 -5.92 32.80
C ASP A 192 16.28 -5.39 31.38
N ALA A 193 15.26 -4.96 30.62
CA ALA A 193 15.40 -4.39 29.27
C ALA A 193 15.35 -2.84 29.21
N GLY A 194 15.19 -2.15 30.35
CA GLY A 194 15.26 -0.68 30.41
C GLY A 194 14.03 0.07 29.84
N LEU A 195 12.88 -0.59 29.72
CA LEU A 195 11.61 0.06 29.38
C LEU A 195 10.95 0.62 30.66
N PRO A 196 10.54 1.90 30.71
CA PRO A 196 9.55 2.31 31.69
C PRO A 196 8.19 1.70 31.29
N GLN A 197 7.68 0.79 32.10
CA GLN A 197 6.34 0.24 31.95
C GLN A 197 5.30 1.32 32.27
N TYR A 198 4.10 1.23 31.69
CA TYR A 198 2.94 1.95 32.21
C TYR A 198 2.53 1.24 33.51
N ILE A 199 3.01 1.75 34.65
CA ILE A 199 2.83 1.13 35.96
C ILE A 199 1.39 1.36 36.50
N LEU A 200 0.63 2.26 35.86
CA LEU A 200 -0.63 2.77 36.40
C LEU A 200 -1.83 2.51 35.45
N PRO A 201 -3.03 2.25 35.99
CA PRO A 201 -4.27 2.22 35.22
C PRO A 201 -4.46 3.51 34.41
N VAL A 202 -5.19 3.47 33.28
CA VAL A 202 -5.43 4.65 32.42
C VAL A 202 -5.98 5.87 33.20
N SER A 203 -6.74 5.64 34.26
CA SER A 203 -7.26 6.69 35.16
C SER A 203 -6.19 7.40 36.00
N ALA A 204 -5.00 6.80 36.12
CA ALA A 204 -3.82 7.33 36.80
C ALA A 204 -2.65 7.59 35.82
N SER A 205 -2.90 7.42 34.52
CA SER A 205 -1.97 7.80 33.47
C SER A 205 -1.88 9.33 33.38
N THR A 206 -0.65 9.82 33.33
CA THR A 206 -0.29 11.21 33.07
C THR A 206 0.59 11.24 31.83
N PRO A 207 0.69 12.36 31.11
CA PRO A 207 1.63 12.48 30.00
C PRO A 207 3.07 12.08 30.35
N SER A 208 3.47 12.13 31.62
CA SER A 208 4.81 11.80 32.12
C SER A 208 5.05 10.30 32.39
N ASN A 209 4.02 9.51 32.65
CA ASN A 209 4.12 8.07 32.96
C ASN A 209 3.47 7.19 31.87
N ALA A 210 2.82 7.84 30.91
CA ALA A 210 2.12 7.24 29.79
C ALA A 210 2.59 7.83 28.45
N SER A 211 3.81 8.36 28.43
CA SER A 211 4.49 8.73 27.18
C SER A 211 4.98 7.48 26.45
N PRO A 212 4.99 7.48 25.11
CA PRO A 212 5.68 6.44 24.36
C PRO A 212 7.16 6.32 24.78
N TRP A 213 7.71 5.11 24.73
CA TRP A 213 9.14 4.88 24.94
C TRP A 213 9.93 5.44 23.76
N LEU A 214 10.85 6.37 24.02
CA LEU A 214 11.70 6.98 23.00
C LEU A 214 12.95 6.13 22.77
N THR A 215 13.19 5.72 21.52
CA THR A 215 14.42 5.02 21.12
C THR A 215 14.82 5.38 19.70
N ASP A 216 16.09 5.16 19.37
CA ASP A 216 16.57 5.10 17.99
C ASP A 216 16.40 3.69 17.40
N THR A 217 16.72 3.54 16.11
CA THR A 217 16.68 2.27 15.38
C THR A 217 17.52 1.17 16.03
N ALA A 218 18.73 1.50 16.50
CA ALA A 218 19.64 0.50 17.08
C ALA A 218 19.11 -0.02 18.43
N GLY A 219 18.58 0.87 19.26
CA GLY A 219 17.89 0.53 20.50
C GLY A 219 16.62 -0.28 20.25
N PHE A 220 15.83 0.09 19.24
CA PHE A 220 14.62 -0.65 18.87
C PHE A 220 14.95 -2.08 18.43
N GLN A 221 15.98 -2.26 17.59
CA GLN A 221 16.42 -3.58 17.15
C GLN A 221 16.98 -4.42 18.30
N ARG A 222 17.74 -3.83 19.23
CA ARG A 222 18.22 -4.55 20.42
C ARG A 222 17.06 -5.00 21.32
N ALA A 223 16.02 -4.18 21.45
CA ALA A 223 14.90 -4.47 22.33
C ALA A 223 13.93 -5.52 21.76
N PHE A 224 13.69 -5.52 20.44
CA PHE A 224 12.65 -6.35 19.83
C PHE A 224 13.17 -7.35 18.80
N GLY A 225 14.48 -7.43 18.54
CA GLY A 225 15.12 -8.33 17.58
C GLY A 225 15.51 -9.69 18.16
N ASP A 226 14.73 -10.23 19.10
CA ASP A 226 15.02 -11.46 19.84
C ASP A 226 14.74 -12.75 19.06
N SER A 227 14.03 -12.66 17.93
CA SER A 227 13.66 -13.81 17.10
C SER A 227 14.00 -13.61 15.61
N ALA A 228 14.15 -14.71 14.87
CA ALA A 228 14.39 -14.66 13.43
C ALA A 228 13.27 -13.94 12.67
N LEU A 229 12.01 -14.18 13.06
CA LEU A 229 10.85 -13.51 12.47
C LEU A 229 10.87 -12.00 12.73
N ARG A 230 11.14 -11.58 13.98
CA ARG A 230 11.22 -10.16 14.32
C ARG A 230 12.37 -9.47 13.61
N ASN A 231 13.53 -10.13 13.49
CA ASN A 231 14.65 -9.61 12.70
C ASN A 231 14.32 -9.46 11.21
N GLN A 232 13.52 -10.35 10.62
CA GLN A 232 13.04 -10.20 9.25
C GLN A 232 12.14 -8.96 9.09
N LEU A 233 11.19 -8.75 10.00
CA LEU A 233 10.32 -7.56 10.02
C LEU A 233 11.12 -6.27 10.24
N LEU A 234 12.12 -6.28 11.13
CA LEU A 234 13.01 -5.15 11.35
C LEU A 234 13.84 -4.84 10.11
N ALA A 235 14.37 -5.85 9.43
CA ALA A 235 15.09 -5.66 8.16
C ALA A 235 14.18 -5.10 7.06
N ALA A 236 12.92 -5.54 6.99
CA ALA A 236 11.91 -4.95 6.09
C ALA A 236 11.62 -3.49 6.45
N LEU A 237 11.46 -3.17 7.73
CA LEU A 237 11.27 -1.80 8.20
C LEU A 237 12.45 -0.89 7.80
N MET A 238 13.70 -1.37 7.86
CA MET A 238 14.86 -0.60 7.44
C MET A 238 14.86 -0.30 5.94
N ARG A 239 14.47 -1.27 5.10
CA ARG A 239 14.27 -1.05 3.67
C ARG A 239 13.14 -0.05 3.41
N ALA A 240 12.04 -0.16 4.17
CA ALA A 240 10.93 0.78 4.07
C ALA A 240 11.36 2.23 4.40
N PHE A 241 12.21 2.44 5.42
CA PHE A 241 12.76 3.77 5.70
C PHE A 241 13.66 4.29 4.58
N ALA A 242 14.45 3.43 3.94
CA ALA A 242 15.26 3.83 2.79
C ALA A 242 14.41 4.23 1.57
N ASP A 243 13.30 3.53 1.33
CA ASP A 243 12.32 3.89 0.29
C ASP A 243 11.62 5.21 0.63
N LEU A 244 11.23 5.42 1.89
CA LEU A 244 10.58 6.64 2.34
C LEU A 244 11.47 7.88 2.25
N ALA A 245 12.76 7.74 2.58
CA ALA A 245 13.72 8.83 2.53
C ALA A 245 13.83 9.45 1.13
N GLN A 246 13.47 8.73 0.07
CA GLN A 246 13.44 9.24 -1.30
C GLN A 246 12.27 10.19 -1.58
N VAL A 247 11.23 10.19 -0.73
CA VAL A 247 9.97 10.91 -0.96
C VAL A 247 9.69 11.94 0.12
N VAL A 248 9.99 11.62 1.38
CA VAL A 248 9.63 12.42 2.55
C VAL A 248 10.74 12.40 3.59
N ASP A 249 10.77 13.43 4.43
CA ASP A 249 11.64 13.48 5.60
C ASP A 249 10.90 12.90 6.79
N VAL A 250 11.30 11.69 7.23
CA VAL A 250 10.72 11.04 8.39
C VAL A 250 11.22 11.72 9.67
N GLN A 251 10.31 12.30 10.43
CA GLN A 251 10.62 13.01 11.68
C GLN A 251 10.70 12.04 12.86
N CYS A 252 9.72 11.16 12.98
CA CYS A 252 9.66 10.09 13.97
C CYS A 252 8.57 9.09 13.58
N CYS A 253 8.52 7.97 14.28
CA CYS A 253 7.52 6.94 14.08
C CYS A 253 6.91 6.52 15.41
N LEU A 254 5.60 6.31 15.44
CA LEU A 254 4.91 5.67 16.56
C LEU A 254 4.65 4.21 16.19
N VAL A 255 5.28 3.29 16.90
CA VAL A 255 5.14 1.84 16.70
C VAL A 255 4.24 1.28 17.81
N GLY A 256 3.32 0.42 17.41
CA GLY A 256 2.39 -0.23 18.33
C GLY A 256 2.09 -1.66 17.90
N GLY A 257 0.92 -2.14 18.32
CA GLY A 257 0.40 -3.42 17.86
C GLY A 257 1.07 -4.64 18.48
N SER A 258 0.94 -5.78 17.81
CA SER A 258 1.38 -7.09 18.33
C SER A 258 2.90 -7.27 18.30
N PHE A 259 3.62 -6.42 17.55
CA PHE A 259 5.07 -6.46 17.46
C PHE A 259 5.74 -5.97 18.75
N VAL A 260 5.24 -4.91 19.37
CA VAL A 260 5.84 -4.37 20.61
C VAL A 260 5.44 -5.17 21.86
N ASP A 261 4.56 -6.16 21.71
CA ASP A 261 4.24 -7.14 22.74
C ASP A 261 5.33 -8.21 22.80
N VAL A 262 6.19 -8.13 23.82
CA VAL A 262 7.27 -9.09 24.06
C VAL A 262 6.77 -10.49 24.43
N ALA A 263 5.54 -10.62 24.95
CA ALA A 263 4.93 -11.93 25.22
C ALA A 263 4.46 -12.60 23.92
N ASN A 264 4.27 -11.83 22.85
CA ASN A 264 3.97 -12.35 21.53
C ASN A 264 5.26 -12.81 20.83
N THR A 265 5.47 -14.12 20.84
CA THR A 265 6.63 -14.77 20.22
C THR A 265 6.58 -14.82 18.68
N ALA A 266 5.41 -14.57 18.08
CA ALA A 266 5.19 -14.64 16.64
C ALA A 266 4.29 -13.50 16.13
N PRO A 267 4.79 -12.24 16.12
CA PRO A 267 4.05 -11.13 15.52
C PRO A 267 3.87 -11.33 14.01
N ASN A 268 2.66 -11.11 13.52
CA ASN A 268 2.31 -11.30 12.11
C ASN A 268 2.73 -10.12 11.23
N ASP A 269 2.75 -8.92 11.81
CA ASP A 269 2.98 -7.65 11.14
C ASP A 269 3.57 -6.62 12.12
N LEU A 270 4.04 -5.51 11.55
CA LEU A 270 4.53 -4.34 12.27
C LEU A 270 3.59 -3.16 12.01
N ASP A 271 2.84 -2.78 13.03
CA ASP A 271 1.97 -1.59 13.03
C ASP A 271 2.78 -0.33 13.32
N ILE A 272 2.86 0.60 12.37
CA ILE A 272 3.66 1.82 12.52
C ILE A 272 2.98 3.05 11.89
N VAL A 273 3.05 4.18 12.59
CA VAL A 273 2.69 5.49 12.07
C VAL A 273 3.95 6.30 11.87
N VAL A 274 4.16 6.79 10.65
CA VAL A 274 5.28 7.62 10.26
C VAL A 274 4.83 9.08 10.25
N PHE A 275 5.46 9.89 11.09
CA PHE A 275 5.33 11.34 11.07
C PHE A 275 6.37 11.90 10.11
N TYR A 276 5.92 12.64 9.11
CA TYR A 276 6.77 13.04 8.00
C TYR A 276 6.57 14.51 7.60
N GLN A 277 7.56 15.05 6.90
CA GLN A 277 7.47 16.31 6.18
C GLN A 277 7.67 16.06 4.68
N ALA A 278 6.91 16.74 3.83
CA ALA A 278 7.11 16.66 2.40
C ALA A 278 8.43 17.31 1.98
N ARG A 279 9.20 16.62 1.13
CA ARG A 279 10.41 17.16 0.52
C ARG A 279 10.03 18.09 -0.64
N ALA A 280 10.52 19.33 -0.62
CA ALA A 280 10.17 20.33 -1.64
C ALA A 280 10.74 20.00 -3.02
N GLU A 281 11.84 19.26 -3.06
CA GLU A 281 12.58 18.83 -4.24
C GLU A 281 11.98 17.62 -4.95
N VAL A 282 11.09 16.87 -4.28
CA VAL A 282 10.46 15.69 -4.85
C VAL A 282 9.29 16.13 -5.73
N ARG A 283 9.43 15.91 -7.05
CA ARG A 283 8.42 16.31 -8.05
C ARG A 283 7.14 15.46 -8.03
N ILE A 284 7.16 14.33 -7.33
CA ILE A 284 6.00 13.44 -7.18
C ILE A 284 5.19 13.92 -5.98
N GLU A 285 3.86 14.00 -6.15
CA GLU A 285 2.95 14.32 -5.05
C GLU A 285 3.12 13.27 -3.93
N PRO A 286 3.53 13.67 -2.70
CA PRO A 286 3.91 12.73 -1.65
C PRO A 286 2.80 11.74 -1.27
N GLY A 287 1.54 12.19 -1.18
CA GLY A 287 0.42 11.32 -0.81
C GLY A 287 0.27 10.11 -1.73
N ARG A 288 0.43 10.30 -3.05
CA ARG A 288 0.41 9.19 -4.02
C ARG A 288 1.61 8.28 -3.91
N ALA A 289 2.82 8.81 -3.75
CA ALA A 289 4.01 8.00 -3.58
C ALA A 289 3.90 7.15 -2.32
N LEU A 290 3.48 7.75 -1.20
CA LEU A 290 3.22 7.06 0.07
C LEU A 290 2.11 6.02 -0.06
N GLN A 291 1.00 6.32 -0.76
CA GLN A 291 -0.08 5.34 -0.98
C GLN A 291 0.42 4.07 -1.68
N ARG A 292 1.32 4.22 -2.66
CA ARG A 292 1.87 3.10 -3.42
C ARG A 292 2.94 2.35 -2.62
N LEU A 293 3.81 3.07 -1.91
CA LEU A 293 4.75 2.47 -0.97
C LEU A 293 4.03 1.68 0.13
N THR A 294 2.88 2.15 0.61
CA THR A 294 2.06 1.40 1.59
C THR A 294 1.75 -0.02 1.12
N ARG A 295 1.45 -0.20 -0.18
CA ARG A 295 1.16 -1.53 -0.74
C ARG A 295 2.40 -2.41 -0.75
N LYS A 296 3.54 -1.85 -1.15
CA LYS A 296 4.83 -2.53 -1.11
C LYS A 296 5.19 -2.96 0.31
N PHE A 297 5.05 -2.07 1.29
CA PHE A 297 5.35 -2.35 2.69
C PHE A 297 4.42 -3.39 3.29
N LEU A 298 3.14 -3.38 2.91
CA LEU A 298 2.17 -4.38 3.36
C LEU A 298 2.53 -5.80 2.86
N LEU A 299 3.14 -5.94 1.69
CA LEU A 299 3.67 -7.23 1.21
C LEU A 299 4.81 -7.76 2.08
N GLU A 300 5.56 -6.86 2.71
CA GLU A 300 6.61 -7.19 3.66
C GLU A 300 6.11 -7.19 5.12
N HIS A 301 4.78 -7.26 5.32
CA HIS A 301 4.13 -7.29 6.63
C HIS A 301 4.36 -6.04 7.50
N ILE A 302 4.54 -4.88 6.88
CA ILE A 302 4.63 -3.58 7.56
C ILE A 302 3.34 -2.78 7.28
N ASP A 303 2.45 -2.67 8.27
CA ASP A 303 1.24 -1.83 8.17
C ASP A 303 1.60 -0.38 8.53
N MET A 304 2.05 0.35 7.51
CA MET A 304 2.52 1.71 7.65
C MET A 304 1.42 2.74 7.38
N ARG A 305 1.24 3.66 8.32
CA ARG A 305 0.34 4.82 8.23
C ARG A 305 1.15 6.10 8.22
N PHE A 306 0.62 7.17 7.62
CA PHE A 306 1.35 8.42 7.42
C PHE A 306 0.61 9.61 8.00
N VAL A 307 1.34 10.46 8.72
CA VAL A 307 0.84 11.70 9.31
C VAL A 307 1.75 12.86 8.87
N PRO A 308 1.25 13.83 8.09
CA PRO A 308 2.03 15.00 7.70
C PRO A 308 2.18 15.97 8.88
N CYS A 309 3.40 16.39 9.16
CA CYS A 309 3.74 17.40 10.17
C CYS A 309 3.62 18.84 9.64
N ASP A 310 3.59 19.01 8.32
CA ASP A 310 3.55 20.28 7.59
C ASP A 310 2.14 20.71 7.17
N ALA A 311 1.12 19.89 7.40
CA ALA A 311 -0.28 20.18 7.09
C ALA A 311 -1.01 21.02 8.18
N GLY A 312 -0.28 21.44 9.21
CA GLY A 312 -0.76 22.27 10.31
C GLY A 312 -0.91 21.52 11.65
N PRO A 313 -0.73 22.22 12.78
CA PRO A 313 -0.58 21.59 14.10
C PRO A 313 -1.84 20.83 14.57
N TRP A 314 -3.03 21.30 14.18
CA TRP A 314 -4.29 20.67 14.58
C TRP A 314 -4.46 19.27 13.99
N LEU A 315 -4.00 19.05 12.75
CA LEU A 315 -4.10 17.75 12.08
C LEU A 315 -3.12 16.76 12.70
N LEU A 316 -1.89 17.22 12.97
CA LEU A 316 -0.87 16.45 13.68
C LEU A 316 -1.38 15.98 15.05
N VAL A 317 -1.91 16.89 15.87
CA VAL A 317 -2.46 16.55 17.19
C VAL A 317 -3.59 15.54 17.06
N LYS A 318 -4.56 15.78 16.17
CA LYS A 318 -5.71 14.90 15.97
C LYS A 318 -5.29 13.49 15.55
N LEU A 319 -4.39 13.37 14.58
CA LEU A 319 -3.93 12.08 14.06
C LEU A 319 -3.03 11.34 15.06
N ALA A 320 -2.12 12.05 15.73
CA ALA A 320 -1.29 11.48 16.80
C ALA A 320 -2.16 10.93 17.93
N SER A 321 -3.16 11.69 18.39
CA SER A 321 -4.13 11.21 19.40
C SER A 321 -4.93 10.02 18.91
N TYR A 322 -5.44 10.06 17.67
CA TYR A 322 -6.20 8.95 17.08
C TYR A 322 -5.38 7.66 17.04
N PHE A 323 -4.16 7.68 16.52
CA PHE A 323 -3.35 6.47 16.40
C PHE A 323 -2.81 5.96 17.73
N THR A 324 -2.49 6.87 18.66
CA THR A 324 -2.18 6.52 20.05
C THR A 324 -3.33 5.73 20.66
N MET A 325 -4.56 6.26 20.54
CA MET A 325 -5.75 5.56 21.01
C MET A 325 -5.99 4.24 20.27
N LEU A 326 -5.80 4.20 18.95
CA LEU A 326 -6.00 3.00 18.14
C LEU A 326 -5.08 1.85 18.59
N TYR A 327 -3.79 2.13 18.76
CA TYR A 327 -2.81 1.12 19.17
C TYR A 327 -2.97 0.69 20.63
N GLN A 328 -3.48 1.58 21.48
CA GLN A 328 -3.84 1.27 22.86
C GLN A 328 -5.25 0.64 23.00
N SER A 329 -6.09 0.73 21.97
CA SER A 329 -7.45 0.21 22.01
C SER A 329 -7.48 -1.32 22.03
N ARG A 330 -8.42 -1.86 22.81
CA ARG A 330 -8.60 -3.31 22.97
C ARG A 330 -9.31 -3.89 21.75
N ARG A 331 -8.85 -5.04 21.25
CA ARG A 331 -9.69 -5.89 20.39
C ARG A 331 -10.61 -6.73 21.30
N SER A 332 -11.87 -6.90 20.93
CA SER A 332 -12.82 -7.72 21.68
C SER A 332 -12.32 -9.16 21.78
N GLY A 333 -12.23 -9.72 22.99
CA GLY A 333 -11.82 -11.10 23.23
C GLY A 333 -10.33 -11.33 23.50
N THR A 334 -9.48 -10.30 23.47
CA THR A 334 -8.06 -10.40 23.89
C THR A 334 -7.87 -9.92 25.33
N LYS A 335 -6.97 -10.58 26.09
CA LYS A 335 -6.55 -10.13 27.43
C LYS A 335 -6.01 -8.69 27.40
N ASP A 336 -6.02 -8.02 28.55
CA ASP A 336 -5.49 -6.66 28.71
C ASP A 336 -4.06 -6.58 28.19
N ARG A 337 -3.83 -5.69 27.21
CA ARG A 337 -2.49 -5.38 26.69
C ARG A 337 -1.75 -4.57 27.75
N SER A 338 -0.59 -5.04 28.18
CA SER A 338 0.29 -4.37 29.15
C SER A 338 1.37 -3.51 28.47
N HIS A 339 1.25 -3.26 27.17
CA HIS A 339 2.34 -2.73 26.34
C HIS A 339 2.18 -1.23 26.10
N GLY A 340 3.30 -0.52 26.26
CA GLY A 340 3.42 0.87 25.86
C GLY A 340 3.54 1.02 24.34
N LEU A 341 3.49 2.26 23.90
CA LEU A 341 3.85 2.63 22.53
C LEU A 341 5.33 2.94 22.46
N VAL A 342 5.93 2.78 21.28
CA VAL A 342 7.32 3.17 21.04
C VAL A 342 7.35 4.35 20.10
N LEU A 343 7.98 5.44 20.51
CA LEU A 343 8.37 6.54 19.63
C LEU A 343 9.78 6.26 19.11
N LEU A 344 9.85 5.76 17.89
CA LEU A 344 11.08 5.47 17.19
C LEU A 344 11.54 6.72 16.41
N VAL A 345 12.74 7.19 16.70
CA VAL A 345 13.41 8.21 15.87
C VAL A 345 14.34 7.47 14.92
N PRO A 346 14.02 7.37 13.61
CA PRO A 346 14.96 6.81 12.67
C PRO A 346 16.19 7.70 12.67
N GLY A 347 17.38 7.09 12.82
CA GLY A 347 18.64 7.84 12.81
C GLY A 347 18.75 8.68 11.53
N PRO A 348 19.56 9.76 11.52
CA PRO A 348 19.80 10.53 10.32
C PRO A 348 20.25 9.56 9.23
N GLY A 349 19.44 9.45 8.17
CA GLY A 349 19.75 8.58 7.05
C GLY A 349 21.16 8.89 6.59
N GLN A 350 22.03 7.88 6.53
CA GLN A 350 23.25 8.00 5.76
C GLN A 350 22.80 8.20 4.31
N GLY A 351 22.78 9.47 3.90
CA GLY A 351 22.57 9.87 2.51
C GLY A 351 23.73 9.44 1.64
#